data_AF-A0A7V8AWX5-F1
#
_entry.id   AF-A0A7V8AWX5-F1
#
_cell.length_a   1.000
_cell.length_b   1.000
_cell.length_c   1.000
_cell.angle_alpha   90.00
_cell.angle_beta   90.00
_cell.angle_gamma   90.00
#
_symmetry.space_group_name_H-M   'P 1'
#
loop_
_entity.id
_entity.type
_entity.pdbx_description
1 polymer ?
#
loop_
_entity_poly.entity_id
_entity_poly.type
_entity_poly.pdbx_seq_one_letter_code
_entity_poly.pdbx_strand_id
1 'polypeptide(L)'
;MKIINILINLLPSKLQNILKDNDVDEVLIYFMSNDISDEKIAFYLSMLANQVNTIEYHEMVANIYHFHFNYIDHAYDLAYYHYWQSLELSNFEDYNLLVEFLKILDEPDFDIINKQDLKSIAQKVIEKDPNNKLTIKFLDH
;
A
#
# COMPACT_ATOMS: atom_id res chain seq x y z
N MET A 1 17.19 -13.72 -18.30
CA MET A 1 17.14 -13.38 -16.85
C MET A 1 15.81 -12.68 -16.61
N LYS A 2 14.96 -13.14 -15.67
CA LYS A 2 13.64 -12.51 -15.43
C LYS A 2 13.83 -11.11 -14.84
N ILE A 3 13.01 -10.13 -15.26
CA ILE A 3 13.07 -8.72 -14.80
C ILE A 3 13.04 -8.64 -13.26
N ILE A 4 12.24 -9.48 -12.61
CA ILE A 4 12.19 -9.63 -11.14
C ILE A 4 13.59 -9.85 -10.53
N ASN A 5 14.42 -10.72 -11.10
CA ASN A 5 15.76 -10.99 -10.56
C ASN A 5 16.69 -9.78 -10.72
N ILE A 6 16.50 -8.97 -11.76
CA ILE A 6 17.26 -7.72 -11.93
C ILE A 6 16.88 -6.75 -10.82
N LEU A 7 15.58 -6.54 -10.60
CA LEU A 7 15.07 -5.61 -9.57
C LEU A 7 15.53 -6.02 -8.17
N ILE A 8 15.43 -7.31 -7.82
CA ILE A 8 15.91 -7.81 -6.52
C ILE A 8 17.42 -7.54 -6.36
N ASN A 9 18.23 -7.76 -7.40
CA ASN A 9 19.68 -7.54 -7.32
C ASN A 9 20.07 -6.06 -7.16
N LEU A 10 19.16 -5.11 -7.42
CA LEU A 10 19.38 -3.68 -7.18
C LEU A 10 19.14 -3.28 -5.71
N LEU A 11 18.53 -4.16 -4.91
CA LEU A 11 18.24 -3.90 -3.50
C LEU A 11 19.45 -4.22 -2.60
N PRO A 12 19.57 -3.59 -1.43
CA PRO A 12 20.52 -4.00 -0.39
C PRO A 12 20.36 -5.48 -0.03
N SER A 13 21.47 -6.16 0.28
CA SER A 13 21.47 -7.62 0.54
C SER A 13 20.52 -8.05 1.65
N LYS A 14 20.28 -7.21 2.66
CA LYS A 14 19.34 -7.50 3.74
C LYS A 14 17.89 -7.52 3.23
N LEU A 15 17.50 -6.57 2.39
CA LEU A 15 16.19 -6.57 1.72
C LEU A 15 16.04 -7.74 0.75
N GLN A 16 17.10 -8.10 0.03
CA GLN A 16 17.07 -9.30 -0.83
C GLN A 16 16.77 -10.57 -0.04
N ASN A 17 17.29 -10.70 1.18
CA ASN A 17 17.05 -11.87 2.02
C ASN A 17 15.61 -11.87 2.56
N ILE A 18 15.14 -10.73 3.07
CA ILE A 18 13.75 -10.56 3.53
C ILE A 18 12.75 -10.99 2.44
N LEU A 19 12.95 -10.52 1.21
CA LEU A 19 12.07 -10.86 0.09
C LEU A 19 12.19 -12.33 -0.36
N LYS A 20 13.37 -12.96 -0.23
CA LYS A 20 13.55 -14.40 -0.52
C LYS A 20 12.85 -15.29 0.50
N ASP A 21 12.78 -14.83 1.75
CA ASP A 21 12.14 -15.54 2.85
C ASP A 21 10.61 -15.31 2.87
N ASN A 22 10.07 -14.52 1.91
CA ASN A 22 8.68 -14.10 1.80
C ASN A 22 8.14 -13.35 3.04
N ASP A 23 9.03 -12.68 3.78
CA ASP A 23 8.68 -11.92 4.98
C ASP A 23 8.49 -10.43 4.62
N VAL A 24 7.50 -10.14 3.77
CA VAL A 24 7.36 -8.77 3.20
C VAL A 24 7.02 -7.72 4.26
N ASP A 25 6.43 -8.11 5.38
CA ASP A 25 6.09 -7.21 6.50
C ASP A 25 7.36 -6.63 7.17
N GLU A 26 8.46 -7.41 7.20
CA GLU A 26 9.75 -6.97 7.74
C GLU A 26 10.43 -5.89 6.88
N VAL A 27 9.97 -5.66 5.65
CA VAL A 27 10.54 -4.62 4.79
C VAL A 27 10.30 -3.24 5.39
N LEU A 28 9.09 -2.92 5.85
CA LEU A 28 8.84 -1.61 6.49
C LEU A 28 9.69 -1.43 7.74
N ILE A 29 9.79 -2.48 8.56
CA ILE A 29 10.63 -2.49 9.78
C ILE A 29 12.08 -2.21 9.42
N TYR A 30 12.59 -2.79 8.33
CA TYR A 30 13.93 -2.51 7.83
C TYR A 30 14.12 -1.03 7.46
N PHE A 31 13.17 -0.42 6.73
CA PHE A 31 13.24 1.00 6.37
C PHE A 31 13.30 1.90 7.60
N MET A 32 12.36 1.70 8.54
CA MET A 32 12.28 2.51 9.76
C MET A 32 13.49 2.32 10.66
N SER A 33 13.93 1.07 10.88
CA SER A 33 15.03 0.76 11.81
C SER A 33 16.40 1.22 11.32
N ASN A 34 16.56 1.41 10.01
CA ASN A 34 17.84 1.81 9.41
C ASN A 34 17.80 3.23 8.83
N ASP A 35 16.71 3.97 9.04
CA ASP A 35 16.51 5.34 8.55
C ASP A 35 16.84 5.47 7.05
N ILE A 36 16.31 4.54 6.26
CA ILE A 36 16.64 4.43 4.83
C ILE A 36 16.04 5.61 4.06
N SER A 37 16.85 6.58 3.68
CA SER A 37 16.39 7.77 2.94
C SER A 37 16.56 7.67 1.41
N ASP A 38 17.15 6.60 0.89
CA ASP A 38 17.33 6.42 -0.56
C ASP A 38 16.03 5.99 -1.23
N GLU A 39 15.31 6.98 -1.78
CA GLU A 39 14.05 6.82 -2.51
C GLU A 39 14.14 5.84 -3.69
N LYS A 40 15.34 5.63 -4.27
CA LYS A 40 15.51 4.65 -5.37
C LYS A 40 15.17 3.24 -4.93
N ILE A 41 15.41 2.91 -3.66
CA ILE A 41 15.09 1.60 -3.11
C ILE A 41 13.57 1.41 -3.07
N ALA A 42 12.82 2.43 -2.61
CA ALA A 42 11.36 2.41 -2.64
C ALA A 42 10.83 2.29 -4.08
N PHE A 43 11.43 3.03 -5.01
CA PHE A 43 11.08 2.94 -6.43
C PHE A 43 11.32 1.53 -7.01
N TYR A 44 12.46 0.90 -6.71
CA TYR A 44 12.71 -0.49 -7.16
C TYR A 44 11.73 -1.49 -6.54
N LEU A 45 11.35 -1.30 -5.28
CA LEU A 45 10.32 -2.11 -4.63
C LEU A 45 8.94 -1.90 -5.27
N SER A 46 8.57 -0.66 -5.63
CA SER A 46 7.35 -0.36 -6.38
C SER A 46 7.34 -1.05 -7.75
N MET A 47 8.44 -0.97 -8.50
CA MET A 47 8.57 -1.71 -9.76
C MET A 47 8.45 -3.21 -9.53
N LEU A 48 9.05 -3.74 -8.46
CA LEU A 48 8.99 -5.16 -8.13
C LEU A 48 7.56 -5.59 -7.79
N ALA A 49 6.83 -4.80 -7.00
CA ALA A 49 5.43 -5.05 -6.69
C ALA A 49 4.58 -5.15 -7.95
N ASN A 50 4.77 -4.24 -8.92
CA ASN A 50 4.06 -4.30 -10.20
C ASN A 50 4.43 -5.52 -11.07
N GLN A 51 5.63 -6.11 -10.89
CA GLN A 51 6.04 -7.31 -11.62
C GLN A 51 5.56 -8.60 -10.95
N VAL A 52 5.54 -8.63 -9.62
CA VAL A 52 5.05 -9.78 -8.83
C VAL A 52 3.53 -9.80 -8.78
N ASN A 53 2.92 -8.62 -8.64
CA ASN A 53 1.50 -8.33 -8.72
C ASN A 53 0.65 -9.17 -7.74
N THR A 54 1.04 -9.19 -6.48
CA THR A 54 0.29 -9.80 -5.38
C THR A 54 -0.08 -8.77 -4.31
N ILE A 55 -1.14 -9.03 -3.56
CA ILE A 55 -1.66 -8.14 -2.51
C ILE A 55 -0.53 -7.73 -1.56
N GLU A 56 0.23 -8.70 -1.06
CA GLU A 56 1.26 -8.51 -0.04
C GLU A 56 2.39 -7.59 -0.51
N TYR A 57 2.78 -7.69 -1.79
CA TYR A 57 3.80 -6.81 -2.37
C TYR A 57 3.28 -5.39 -2.58
N HIS A 58 2.01 -5.22 -2.96
CA HIS A 58 1.41 -3.91 -3.08
C HIS A 58 1.26 -3.24 -1.71
N GLU A 59 0.75 -3.94 -0.71
CA GLU A 59 0.62 -3.41 0.65
C GLU A 59 1.98 -3.06 1.28
N MET A 60 3.00 -3.90 1.08
CA MET A 60 4.37 -3.61 1.49
C MET A 60 4.85 -2.26 0.97
N VAL A 61 4.70 -2.01 -0.33
CA VAL A 61 5.16 -0.75 -0.95
C VAL A 61 4.28 0.42 -0.53
N ALA A 62 2.97 0.22 -0.45
CA ALA A 62 2.04 1.24 -0.01
C ALA A 62 2.43 1.76 1.40
N ASN A 63 2.68 0.84 2.33
CA ASN A 63 3.10 1.14 3.69
C ASN A 63 4.45 1.87 3.76
N ILE A 64 5.41 1.54 2.88
CA ILE A 64 6.70 2.24 2.80
C ILE A 64 6.50 3.71 2.41
N TYR A 65 5.70 3.99 1.38
CA TYR A 65 5.41 5.37 1.00
C TYR A 65 4.58 6.10 2.05
N HIS A 66 3.62 5.40 2.66
CA HIS A 66 2.68 5.98 3.61
C HIS A 66 3.30 6.29 4.97
N PHE A 67 4.19 5.43 5.49
CA PHE A 67 4.70 5.59 6.85
C PHE A 67 6.16 6.03 6.91
N HIS A 68 6.96 5.70 5.90
CA HIS A 68 8.40 5.98 5.92
C HIS A 68 8.78 7.16 5.01
N PHE A 69 8.27 7.19 3.78
CA PHE A 69 8.56 8.27 2.83
C PHE A 69 7.45 9.32 2.72
N ASN A 70 6.55 9.45 3.69
CA ASN A 70 5.41 10.37 3.59
C ASN A 70 5.75 11.87 3.43
N TYR A 71 7.02 12.21 3.60
CA TYR A 71 7.56 13.55 3.39
C TYR A 71 7.99 13.83 1.94
N ILE A 72 8.06 12.82 1.06
CA ILE A 72 8.48 13.02 -0.34
C ILE A 72 7.29 13.46 -1.19
N ASP A 73 7.58 14.23 -2.24
CA ASP A 73 6.56 14.59 -3.23
C ASP A 73 5.93 13.33 -3.81
N HIS A 74 4.60 13.32 -3.92
CA HIS A 74 3.81 12.20 -4.44
C HIS A 74 3.87 10.90 -3.62
N ALA A 75 4.37 10.91 -2.38
CA ALA A 75 4.36 9.72 -1.52
C ALA A 75 2.96 9.13 -1.35
N TYR A 76 1.99 9.98 -1.01
CA TYR A 76 0.60 9.56 -0.82
C TYR A 76 -0.07 9.14 -2.14
N ASP A 77 0.28 9.74 -3.28
CA ASP A 77 -0.17 9.28 -4.60
C ASP A 77 0.30 7.84 -4.88
N LEU A 78 1.56 7.54 -4.56
CA LEU A 78 2.15 6.21 -4.75
C LEU A 78 1.59 5.20 -3.74
N ALA A 79 1.42 5.60 -2.48
CA ALA A 79 0.76 4.78 -1.48
C ALA A 79 -0.66 4.42 -1.91
N TYR A 80 -1.44 5.42 -2.34
CA TYR A 80 -2.78 5.25 -2.88
C TYR A 80 -2.81 4.25 -4.04
N TYR A 81 -1.92 4.44 -5.03
CA TYR A 81 -1.84 3.54 -6.17
C TYR A 81 -1.68 2.09 -5.73
N HIS A 82 -0.75 1.81 -4.81
CA HIS A 82 -0.50 0.46 -4.35
C HIS A 82 -1.64 -0.11 -3.48
N TYR A 83 -2.23 0.67 -2.57
CA TYR A 83 -3.43 0.23 -1.84
C TYR A 83 -4.62 -0.05 -2.77
N TRP A 84 -4.78 0.74 -3.85
CA TRP A 84 -5.83 0.48 -4.83
C TRP A 84 -5.58 -0.82 -5.61
N GLN A 85 -4.33 -1.07 -6.01
CA GLN A 85 -3.96 -2.33 -6.65
C GLN A 85 -4.24 -3.55 -5.76
N SER A 86 -4.00 -3.48 -4.44
CA SER A 86 -4.35 -4.59 -3.54
C SER A 86 -5.87 -4.83 -3.47
N LEU A 87 -6.67 -3.76 -3.44
CA LEU A 87 -8.13 -3.87 -3.55
C LEU A 87 -8.57 -4.50 -4.88
N GLU A 88 -8.02 -4.07 -6.01
CA GLU A 88 -8.33 -4.64 -7.34
C GLU A 88 -7.97 -6.13 -7.41
N LEU A 89 -6.80 -6.52 -6.89
CA LEU A 89 -6.36 -7.92 -6.84
C LEU A 89 -7.28 -8.79 -5.97
N SER A 90 -7.85 -8.22 -4.91
CA SER A 90 -8.87 -8.88 -4.08
C SER A 90 -10.26 -8.89 -4.71
N ASN A 91 -10.44 -8.32 -5.91
CA ASN A 91 -11.73 -8.03 -6.54
C ASN A 91 -12.67 -7.21 -5.66
N PHE A 92 -12.11 -6.39 -4.76
CA PHE A 92 -12.85 -5.63 -3.75
C PHE A 92 -13.73 -6.50 -2.84
N GLU A 93 -13.32 -7.75 -2.59
CA GLU A 93 -14.05 -8.69 -1.73
C GLU A 93 -13.44 -8.85 -0.34
N ASP A 94 -12.16 -8.54 -0.17
CA ASP A 94 -11.48 -8.63 1.12
C ASP A 94 -11.93 -7.49 2.05
N TYR A 95 -12.64 -7.86 3.10
CA TYR A 95 -13.18 -6.91 4.07
C TYR A 95 -12.08 -6.13 4.81
N ASN A 96 -10.96 -6.78 5.15
CA ASN A 96 -9.91 -6.13 5.90
C ASN A 96 -9.24 -5.05 5.06
N LEU A 97 -8.91 -5.37 3.79
CA LEU A 97 -8.34 -4.39 2.87
C LEU A 97 -9.27 -3.19 2.65
N LEU A 98 -10.58 -3.43 2.49
CA LEU A 98 -11.56 -2.35 2.34
C LEU A 98 -11.60 -1.44 3.58
N VAL A 99 -11.57 -2.04 4.78
CA VAL A 99 -11.59 -1.29 6.04
C VAL A 99 -10.29 -0.52 6.25
N GLU A 100 -9.14 -1.12 5.96
CA GLU A 100 -7.84 -0.46 6.09
C GLU A 100 -7.70 0.72 5.14
N PHE A 101 -8.13 0.56 3.88
CA PHE A 101 -8.19 1.65 2.91
C PHE A 101 -9.00 2.85 3.41
N LEU A 102 -10.14 2.61 4.07
CA LEU A 102 -10.93 3.71 4.64
C LEU A 102 -10.30 4.37 5.87
N LYS A 103 -9.44 3.67 6.61
CA LYS A 103 -8.75 4.25 7.78
C LYS A 103 -7.61 5.18 7.37
N ILE A 104 -6.93 4.85 6.29
CA ILE A 104 -5.83 5.65 5.72
C ILE A 104 -6.29 7.09 5.38
N LEU A 105 -7.58 7.28 5.14
CA LEU A 105 -8.19 8.58 4.85
C LEU A 105 -8.36 9.52 6.04
N ASP A 106 -8.24 9.02 7.27
CA ASP A 106 -8.25 9.90 8.44
C ASP A 106 -6.90 10.65 8.60
N GLU A 107 -5.91 10.40 7.73
CA GLU A 107 -4.63 11.11 7.71
C GLU A 107 -4.73 12.48 7.01
N PRO A 108 -4.17 13.56 7.61
CA PRO A 108 -4.44 14.95 7.22
C PRO A 108 -3.96 15.33 5.81
N ASP A 109 -3.08 14.56 5.20
CA ASP A 109 -2.53 14.79 3.86
C ASP A 109 -3.11 13.84 2.79
N PHE A 110 -4.09 13.00 3.16
CA PHE A 110 -4.71 12.01 2.27
C PHE A 110 -5.94 12.56 1.50
N ASP A 111 -5.94 13.86 1.18
CA ASP A 111 -7.01 14.53 0.42
C ASP A 111 -6.98 14.21 -1.10
N ILE A 112 -6.07 13.34 -1.52
CA ILE A 112 -5.79 12.98 -2.92
C ILE A 112 -6.84 11.99 -3.48
N ILE A 113 -7.52 11.22 -2.63
CA ILE A 113 -8.44 10.18 -3.13
C ILE A 113 -9.70 10.79 -3.74
N ASN A 114 -10.03 10.32 -4.93
CA ASN A 114 -11.30 10.58 -5.58
C ASN A 114 -12.47 10.16 -4.67
N LYS A 115 -13.31 11.14 -4.30
CA LYS A 115 -14.51 10.95 -3.46
C LYS A 115 -15.44 9.85 -3.97
N GLN A 116 -15.49 9.62 -5.29
CA GLN A 116 -16.32 8.58 -5.88
C GLN A 116 -15.82 7.18 -5.50
N ASP A 117 -14.51 6.98 -5.51
CA ASP A 117 -13.88 5.71 -5.14
C ASP A 117 -14.12 5.45 -3.65
N LEU A 118 -14.00 6.49 -2.81
CA LEU A 118 -14.34 6.41 -1.39
C LEU A 118 -15.76 5.98 -1.11
N LYS A 119 -16.71 6.58 -1.81
CA LYS A 119 -18.13 6.23 -1.68
C LYS A 119 -18.38 4.79 -2.10
N SER A 120 -17.69 4.31 -3.15
CA SER A 120 -17.78 2.93 -3.60
C SER A 120 -17.23 1.94 -2.56
N ILE A 121 -16.05 2.21 -2.01
CA ILE A 121 -15.45 1.36 -0.97
C ILE A 121 -16.29 1.37 0.31
N ALA A 122 -16.74 2.54 0.77
CA ALA A 122 -17.61 2.67 1.94
C ALA A 122 -18.92 1.89 1.79
N GLN A 123 -19.54 1.93 0.61
CA GLN A 123 -20.74 1.17 0.30
C GLN A 123 -20.48 -0.35 0.40
N LYS A 124 -19.37 -0.84 -0.16
CA LYS A 124 -18.97 -2.26 -0.06
C LYS A 124 -18.73 -2.70 1.39
N VAL A 125 -18.14 -1.84 2.21
CA VAL A 125 -17.93 -2.12 3.64
C VAL A 125 -19.28 -2.23 4.36
N ILE A 126 -20.25 -1.34 4.10
CA ILE A 126 -21.59 -1.39 4.73
C ILE A 126 -22.38 -2.62 4.30
N GLU A 127 -22.29 -3.01 3.03
CA GLU A 127 -22.95 -4.23 2.53
C GLU A 127 -22.46 -5.48 3.28
N LYS A 128 -21.19 -5.50 3.71
CA LYS A 128 -20.58 -6.59 4.49
C LYS A 128 -20.77 -6.43 6.01
N ASP A 129 -20.71 -5.20 6.53
CA ASP A 129 -20.92 -4.83 7.93
C ASP A 129 -21.76 -3.55 8.05
N PRO A 130 -23.10 -3.67 8.14
CA PRO A 130 -24.00 -2.52 8.21
C PRO A 130 -23.82 -1.61 9.42
N ASN A 131 -23.10 -2.06 10.45
CA ASN A 131 -22.87 -1.28 11.68
C ASN A 131 -21.46 -0.67 11.74
N ASN A 132 -20.67 -0.79 10.66
CA ASN A 132 -19.33 -0.22 10.61
C ASN A 132 -19.40 1.31 10.73
N LYS A 133 -18.78 1.87 11.77
CA LYS A 133 -18.86 3.32 12.05
C LYS A 133 -17.96 4.17 11.16
N LEU A 134 -16.98 3.58 10.48
CA LEU A 134 -16.05 4.32 9.61
C LEU A 134 -16.77 4.91 8.40
N THR A 135 -17.76 4.17 7.89
CA THR A 135 -18.45 4.47 6.63
C THR A 135 -19.45 5.62 6.75
N ILE A 136 -19.87 5.97 7.97
CA ILE A 136 -20.80 7.06 8.26
C ILE A 136 -20.31 8.39 7.66
N LYS A 137 -18.99 8.66 7.73
CA LYS A 137 -18.39 9.90 7.20
C LYS A 137 -18.41 9.99 5.66
N PHE A 138 -18.58 8.86 4.97
CA PHE A 138 -18.46 8.77 3.51
C PHE A 138 -19.80 8.59 2.79
N LEU A 139 -20.87 8.26 3.53
CA LEU A 139 -22.21 8.12 2.99
C LEU A 139 -23.05 9.40 3.02
N ASP A 140 -22.78 10.31 3.97
CA ASP A 140 -23.49 11.57 4.09
C ASP A 140 -22.85 12.63 3.19
N HIS A 141 -23.21 12.63 1.90
CA HIS A 141 -23.28 13.78 0.95
C HIS A 141 -23.82 13.33 -0.42
#